data_AF-A0A4Y7SGD6-F1
#
_entry.id   AF-A0A4Y7SGD6-F1
#
_cell.length_a   1.000
_cell.length_b   1.000
_cell.length_c   1.000
_cell.angle_alpha   90.00
_cell.angle_beta   90.00
_cell.angle_gamma   90.00
#
_symmetry.space_group_name_H-M   'P 1'
#
loop_
_entity.id
_entity.type
_entity.pdbx_description
1 polymer ?
#
loop_
_entity_poly.entity_id
_entity_poly.type
_entity_poly.pdbx_seq_one_letter_code
_entity_poly.pdbx_strand_id
1 'polypeptide(L)'
;MSSPTESKQEVDRLARLFTKALFNLHSDSTASTTPARISSVITEEPLSRSLPLALVKASIGFATAFDDLLRPLIRTIKSVLAYERIKQLQIEDPELGLQGFVELAEHDFRAELKDAYQASPASFKLKDEDGTLNALHPSLNAAFFSAVAIALGLGSAADYHRTVALTTLKLDGGEEALEPDLREAYTIASLVVFAVVGPQKYARILAQDGVTAEDILERLKGLRGSGEVLHANALSLLEVISRDAESQSARGRSEGEVRNILFQGSVGVHGHAIIRCNDEVVRDTEANTCE
;
A
#
# COMPACT_ATOMS: atom_id res chain seq x y z
N MET A 1 34.64 0.93 15.52
CA MET A 1 33.46 1.76 15.84
C MET A 1 33.19 2.63 14.62
N SER A 2 32.34 2.15 13.71
CA SER A 2 32.01 2.87 12.47
C SER A 2 31.02 4.00 12.78
N SER A 3 31.24 5.18 12.20
CA SER A 3 30.43 6.36 12.52
C SER A 3 28.97 6.19 12.05
N PRO A 4 27.97 6.76 12.75
CA PRO A 4 26.57 6.69 12.32
C PRO A 4 26.35 7.19 10.89
N THR A 5 27.16 8.15 10.47
CA THR A 5 27.14 8.82 9.17
C THR A 5 27.53 7.90 8.01
N GLU A 6 28.49 6.99 8.22
CA GLU A 6 28.93 6.02 7.20
C GLU A 6 27.83 4.99 6.88
N SER A 7 27.03 4.59 7.89
CA SER A 7 25.93 3.64 7.69
C SER A 7 24.81 4.21 6.83
N LYS A 8 24.44 5.47 7.02
CA LYS A 8 23.37 6.12 6.24
C LYS A 8 23.79 6.32 4.78
N GLN A 9 25.03 6.75 4.53
CA GLN A 9 25.54 6.92 3.17
C GLN A 9 25.60 5.60 2.40
N GLU A 10 25.95 4.51 3.08
CA GLU A 10 25.95 3.17 2.50
C GLU A 10 24.52 2.71 2.15
N VAL A 11 23.57 2.86 3.07
CA VAL A 11 22.14 2.58 2.82
C VAL A 11 21.62 3.37 1.62
N ASP A 12 21.90 4.68 1.56
CA ASP A 12 21.45 5.53 0.46
C ASP A 12 22.13 5.20 -0.88
N ARG A 13 23.40 4.77 -0.85
CA ARG A 13 24.11 4.26 -2.04
C ARG A 13 23.44 2.99 -2.55
N LEU A 14 23.23 2.00 -1.68
CA LEU A 14 22.61 0.73 -2.02
C LEU A 14 21.16 0.90 -2.48
N ALA A 15 20.38 1.74 -1.80
CA ALA A 15 18.99 2.01 -2.18
C ALA A 15 18.92 2.61 -3.59
N ARG A 16 19.83 3.53 -3.94
CA ARG A 16 19.91 4.07 -5.31
C ARG A 16 20.26 3.01 -6.35
N LEU A 17 21.16 2.07 -6.04
CA LEU A 17 21.48 0.97 -6.94
C LEU A 17 20.28 0.04 -7.15
N PHE A 18 19.59 -0.34 -6.08
CA PHE A 18 18.38 -1.14 -6.16
C PHE A 18 17.27 -0.44 -6.93
N THR A 19 17.01 0.83 -6.63
CA THR A 19 16.03 1.64 -7.37
C THR A 19 16.39 1.71 -8.84
N LYS A 20 17.66 1.98 -9.20
CA LYS A 20 18.09 1.98 -10.60
C LYS A 20 17.90 0.62 -11.27
N ALA A 21 18.19 -0.48 -10.57
CA ALA A 21 17.95 -1.82 -11.07
C ALA A 21 16.45 -2.06 -11.34
N LEU A 22 15.57 -1.63 -10.41
CA LEU A 22 14.11 -1.70 -10.57
C LEU A 22 13.60 -0.87 -11.75
N PHE A 23 14.12 0.34 -11.98
CA PHE A 23 13.75 1.20 -13.10
C PHE A 23 14.22 0.65 -14.45
N ASN A 24 15.46 0.17 -14.54
CA ASN A 24 15.98 -0.48 -15.75
C ASN A 24 15.15 -1.73 -16.10
N LEU A 25 14.74 -2.48 -15.07
CA LEU A 25 13.88 -3.66 -15.21
C LEU A 25 12.47 -3.34 -15.74
N HIS A 26 11.91 -2.17 -15.40
CA HIS A 26 10.62 -1.73 -15.94
C HIS A 26 10.72 -1.24 -17.39
N SER A 27 11.85 -0.61 -17.73
CA SER A 27 12.05 0.02 -19.04
C SER A 27 12.38 -1.00 -20.15
N ASP A 28 12.99 -2.15 -19.80
CA ASP A 28 13.22 -3.27 -20.71
C ASP A 28 11.95 -4.12 -20.85
N SER A 29 11.17 -3.90 -21.91
CA SER A 29 9.89 -4.59 -22.21
C SER A 29 9.97 -6.11 -22.46
N THR A 30 11.13 -6.72 -22.20
CA THR A 30 11.41 -8.15 -22.43
C THR A 30 12.07 -8.79 -21.21
N ALA A 31 11.36 -8.97 -20.09
CA ALA A 31 11.96 -9.75 -18.99
C ALA A 31 10.96 -10.48 -18.08
N SER A 32 10.89 -11.79 -18.28
CA SER A 32 10.44 -12.78 -17.31
C SER A 32 11.41 -12.98 -16.11
N THR A 33 12.20 -11.97 -15.69
CA THR A 33 13.31 -12.16 -14.74
C THR A 33 13.48 -11.09 -13.65
N THR A 34 12.42 -10.38 -13.26
CA THR A 34 12.45 -9.47 -12.08
C THR A 34 13.02 -10.14 -10.81
N PRO A 35 12.68 -11.41 -10.48
CA PRO A 35 13.25 -12.08 -9.31
C PRO A 35 14.72 -12.45 -9.43
N ALA A 36 15.17 -12.91 -10.61
CA ALA A 36 16.55 -13.36 -10.80
C ALA A 36 17.54 -12.19 -10.73
N ARG A 37 17.19 -11.02 -11.26
CA ARG A 37 18.05 -9.82 -11.21
C ARG A 37 18.11 -9.16 -9.83
N ILE A 38 16.98 -9.06 -9.11
CA ILE A 38 17.01 -8.58 -7.71
C ILE A 38 17.82 -9.54 -6.84
N SER A 39 17.66 -10.84 -7.04
CA SER A 39 18.52 -11.84 -6.40
C SER A 39 20.00 -11.64 -6.75
N SER A 40 20.33 -11.35 -8.02
CA SER A 40 21.71 -11.08 -8.46
C SER A 40 22.32 -9.90 -7.70
N VAL A 41 21.62 -8.77 -7.62
CA VAL A 41 22.11 -7.57 -6.91
C VAL A 41 22.33 -7.86 -5.42
N ILE A 42 21.42 -8.61 -4.78
CA ILE A 42 21.58 -9.01 -3.38
C ILE A 42 22.80 -9.93 -3.20
N THR A 43 23.09 -10.81 -4.16
CA THR A 43 24.23 -11.73 -4.08
C THR A 43 25.57 -11.14 -4.51
N GLU A 44 25.56 -10.06 -5.30
CA GLU A 44 26.76 -9.39 -5.83
C GLU A 44 27.27 -8.28 -4.92
N GLU A 45 26.41 -7.66 -4.10
CA GLU A 45 26.83 -6.65 -3.14
C GLU A 45 27.47 -7.30 -1.89
N PRO A 46 28.47 -6.65 -1.28
CA PRO A 46 29.05 -7.11 -0.02
C PRO A 46 27.96 -7.26 1.04
N LEU A 47 27.98 -8.38 1.76
CA LEU A 47 27.07 -8.60 2.88
C LEU A 47 27.32 -7.54 3.94
N SER A 48 26.39 -6.59 4.03
CA SER A 48 26.40 -5.54 5.01
C SER A 48 25.02 -5.38 5.63
N ARG A 49 25.01 -4.90 6.87
CA ARG A 49 23.78 -4.54 7.61
C ARG A 49 22.89 -3.53 6.86
N SER A 50 23.47 -2.81 5.89
CA SER A 50 22.78 -1.77 5.12
C SER A 50 21.94 -2.36 3.97
N LEU A 51 22.17 -3.62 3.59
CA LEU A 51 21.56 -4.27 2.43
C LEU A 51 20.04 -4.52 2.59
N PRO A 52 19.54 -5.10 3.71
CA PRO A 52 18.11 -5.31 3.89
C PRO A 52 17.32 -4.00 3.91
N LEU A 53 17.76 -3.01 4.68
CA LEU A 53 17.14 -1.68 4.73
C LEU A 53 17.12 -0.99 3.37
N ALA A 54 18.21 -1.05 2.61
CA ALA A 54 18.30 -0.46 1.29
C ALA A 54 17.32 -1.10 0.29
N LEU A 55 17.13 -2.43 0.36
CA LEU A 55 16.15 -3.14 -0.46
C LEU A 55 14.72 -2.71 -0.12
N VAL A 56 14.39 -2.60 1.17
CA VAL A 56 13.08 -2.14 1.64
C VAL A 56 12.81 -0.71 1.15
N LYS A 57 13.74 0.22 1.39
CA LYS A 57 13.63 1.62 0.96
C LYS A 57 13.43 1.77 -0.54
N ALA A 58 14.24 1.05 -1.33
CA ALA A 58 14.13 1.06 -2.77
C ALA A 58 12.79 0.49 -3.23
N SER A 59 12.29 -0.57 -2.57
CA SER A 59 11.02 -1.20 -2.93
C SER A 59 9.82 -0.29 -2.65
N ILE A 60 9.76 0.32 -1.47
CA ILE A 60 8.68 1.24 -1.09
C ILE A 60 8.72 2.49 -1.98
N GLY A 61 9.91 3.05 -2.23
CA GLY A 61 10.10 4.23 -3.07
C GLY A 61 9.95 3.97 -4.57
N PHE A 62 10.04 2.73 -5.03
CA PHE A 62 9.77 2.36 -6.41
C PHE A 62 8.27 2.15 -6.65
N ALA A 63 7.58 1.54 -5.68
CA ALA A 63 6.13 1.31 -5.74
C ALA A 63 5.28 2.60 -5.70
N THR A 64 5.85 3.72 -5.22
CA THR A 64 5.19 5.04 -5.33
C THR A 64 5.10 5.52 -6.77
N ALA A 65 6.07 5.17 -7.62
CA ALA A 65 6.17 5.64 -9.00
C ALA A 65 5.50 4.69 -10.02
N PHE A 66 5.47 3.38 -9.74
CA PHE A 66 4.94 2.36 -10.63
C PHE A 66 4.04 1.40 -9.86
N ASP A 67 2.75 1.73 -9.80
CA ASP A 67 1.79 1.00 -8.99
C ASP A 67 1.35 -0.33 -9.60
N ASP A 68 1.33 -0.42 -10.93
CA ASP A 68 1.16 -1.67 -11.68
C ASP A 68 2.22 -2.73 -11.33
N LEU A 69 3.39 -2.29 -10.87
CA LEU A 69 4.50 -3.15 -10.46
C LEU A 69 4.48 -3.54 -8.98
N LEU A 70 3.57 -2.98 -8.16
CA LEU A 70 3.53 -3.26 -6.73
C LEU A 70 3.40 -4.77 -6.44
N ARG A 71 2.42 -5.43 -7.05
CA ARG A 71 2.19 -6.87 -6.85
C ARG A 71 3.35 -7.76 -7.35
N PRO A 72 3.89 -7.57 -8.57
CA PRO A 72 5.13 -8.22 -9.01
C PRO A 72 6.32 -8.00 -8.06
N LEU A 73 6.49 -6.79 -7.54
CA LEU A 73 7.56 -6.44 -6.61
C LEU A 73 7.44 -7.22 -5.29
N ILE A 74 6.27 -7.22 -4.65
CA ILE A 74 6.04 -8.00 -3.41
C ILE A 74 6.30 -9.49 -3.63
N ARG A 75 5.82 -10.07 -4.73
CA ARG A 75 6.08 -11.48 -5.05
C ARG A 75 7.57 -11.76 -5.17
N THR A 76 8.29 -10.83 -5.77
CA THR A 76 9.73 -10.93 -5.94
C THR A 76 10.44 -10.87 -4.59
N ILE A 77 10.14 -9.86 -3.76
CA ILE A 77 10.69 -9.73 -2.41
C ILE A 77 10.42 -11.01 -1.62
N LYS A 78 9.18 -11.50 -1.63
CA LYS A 78 8.82 -12.75 -0.95
C LYS A 78 9.62 -13.95 -1.46
N SER A 79 9.78 -14.09 -2.78
CA SER A 79 10.56 -15.18 -3.38
C SER A 79 12.04 -15.12 -3.00
N VAL A 80 12.59 -13.90 -2.93
CA VAL A 80 13.98 -13.63 -2.52
C VAL A 80 14.16 -13.96 -1.04
N LEU A 81 13.28 -13.50 -0.17
CA LEU A 81 13.32 -13.81 1.27
C LEU A 81 13.15 -15.32 1.55
N ALA A 82 12.42 -16.03 0.69
CA ALA A 82 12.27 -17.48 0.78
C ALA A 82 13.48 -18.26 0.24
N TYR A 83 14.43 -17.63 -0.45
CA TYR A 83 15.53 -18.31 -1.14
C TYR A 83 16.59 -18.80 -0.13
N GLU A 84 16.85 -20.11 -0.13
CA GLU A 84 17.75 -20.75 0.86
C GLU A 84 19.17 -20.18 0.86
N ARG A 85 19.71 -19.79 -0.31
CA ARG A 85 21.04 -19.19 -0.39
C ARG A 85 21.11 -17.85 0.35
N ILE A 86 20.00 -17.10 0.40
CA ILE A 86 19.91 -15.83 1.13
C ILE A 86 19.89 -16.07 2.64
N LYS A 87 19.27 -17.16 3.10
CA LYS A 87 19.29 -17.55 4.53
C LYS A 87 20.68 -17.92 5.04
N GLN A 88 21.58 -18.31 4.13
CA GLN A 88 22.98 -18.61 4.42
C GLN A 88 23.88 -17.37 4.41
N LEU A 89 23.37 -16.21 3.97
CA LEU A 89 24.11 -14.96 4.03
C LEU A 89 24.23 -14.55 5.50
N GLN A 90 25.43 -14.66 6.05
CA GLN A 90 25.75 -14.20 7.40
C GLN A 90 25.85 -12.67 7.37
N ILE A 91 24.80 -11.99 7.81
CA ILE A 91 24.90 -10.58 8.19
C ILE A 91 25.34 -10.56 9.64
N GLU A 92 26.52 -10.03 9.93
CA GLU A 92 26.97 -9.84 11.30
C GLU A 92 26.22 -8.65 11.92
N ASP A 93 25.14 -8.94 12.63
CA ASP A 93 24.46 -7.98 13.50
C ASP A 93 24.80 -8.29 14.98
N PRO A 94 25.42 -7.35 15.72
CA PRO A 94 25.70 -7.53 17.14
C PRO A 94 24.47 -7.76 18.02
N GLU A 95 23.29 -7.29 17.61
CA GLU A 95 22.04 -7.39 18.38
C GLU A 95 21.21 -8.63 18.02
N LEU A 96 21.27 -9.09 16.77
CA LEU A 96 20.49 -10.23 16.26
C LEU A 96 21.33 -11.52 16.07
N GLY A 97 22.66 -11.42 16.11
CA GLY A 97 23.57 -12.55 15.96
C GLY A 97 23.75 -13.01 14.50
N LEU A 98 24.04 -14.31 14.31
CA LEU A 98 24.32 -14.92 12.99
C LEU A 98 23.06 -15.24 12.16
N GLN A 99 21.87 -15.10 12.75
CA GLN A 99 20.62 -15.20 12.02
C GLN A 99 20.30 -13.84 11.40
N GLY A 100 19.81 -13.87 10.16
CA GLY A 100 18.66 -13.02 9.89
C GLY A 100 18.83 -11.92 8.86
N PHE A 101 19.31 -12.22 7.64
CA PHE A 101 18.94 -11.34 6.51
C PHE A 101 17.42 -11.16 6.43
N VAL A 102 16.68 -12.26 6.54
CA VAL A 102 15.21 -12.25 6.46
C VAL A 102 14.60 -11.53 7.66
N GLU A 103 15.08 -11.82 8.87
CA GLU A 103 14.57 -11.21 10.10
C GLU A 103 14.85 -9.71 10.16
N LEU A 104 16.06 -9.29 9.75
CA LEU A 104 16.43 -7.88 9.65
C LEU A 104 15.64 -7.19 8.52
N ALA A 105 15.47 -7.82 7.36
CA ALA A 105 14.61 -7.30 6.30
C ALA A 105 13.17 -7.11 6.77
N GLU A 106 12.60 -8.06 7.51
CA GLU A 106 11.24 -7.95 8.06
C GLU A 106 11.14 -6.89 9.17
N HIS A 107 12.17 -6.75 9.99
CA HIS A 107 12.28 -5.68 10.98
C HIS A 107 12.31 -4.30 10.32
N ASP A 108 13.24 -4.08 9.38
CA ASP A 108 13.41 -2.83 8.65
C ASP A 108 12.17 -2.51 7.82
N PHE A 109 11.52 -3.54 7.26
CA PHE A 109 10.26 -3.40 6.56
C PHE A 109 9.16 -2.81 7.44
N ARG A 110 9.03 -3.29 8.69
CA ARG A 110 8.08 -2.72 9.66
C ARG A 110 8.44 -1.28 10.04
N ALA A 111 9.73 -0.98 10.20
CA ALA A 111 10.21 0.36 10.54
C ALA A 111 9.92 1.38 9.42
N GLU A 112 10.21 1.03 8.17
CA GLU A 112 9.97 1.94 7.03
C GLU A 112 8.47 2.15 6.77
N LEU A 113 7.64 1.12 6.96
CA LEU A 113 6.18 1.32 6.95
C LEU A 113 5.76 2.29 8.05
N LYS A 114 6.28 2.11 9.27
CA LYS A 114 6.00 3.03 10.39
C LYS A 114 6.32 4.48 10.05
N ASP A 115 7.53 4.71 9.56
CA ASP A 115 7.98 6.05 9.18
C ASP A 115 7.11 6.63 8.06
N ALA A 116 6.72 5.82 7.06
CA ALA A 116 5.85 6.25 5.98
C ALA A 116 4.41 6.58 6.43
N TYR A 117 3.89 5.87 7.43
CA TYR A 117 2.61 6.23 8.05
C TYR A 117 2.76 7.56 8.82
N GLN A 118 3.78 7.67 9.69
CA GLN A 118 3.98 8.82 10.58
C GLN A 118 4.50 10.08 9.87
N ALA A 119 4.90 9.99 8.61
CA ALA A 119 5.37 11.12 7.83
C ALA A 119 4.27 12.20 7.75
N SER A 120 4.61 13.42 8.19
CA SER A 120 3.72 14.58 8.14
C SER A 120 3.20 14.82 6.72
N PRO A 121 1.89 15.01 6.50
CA PRO A 121 1.36 15.40 5.21
C PRO A 121 1.96 16.75 4.81
N ALA A 122 2.68 16.83 3.69
CA ALA A 122 3.04 18.11 3.09
C ALA A 122 1.83 18.78 2.40
N SER A 123 0.82 17.99 2.04
CA SER A 123 -0.53 18.34 1.58
C SER A 123 -1.13 17.07 0.99
N PHE A 124 -2.41 16.79 1.24
CA PHE A 124 -3.10 15.62 0.70
C PHE A 124 -3.41 15.84 -0.79
N LYS A 125 -2.41 15.78 -1.66
CA LYS A 125 -2.62 15.90 -3.11
C LYS A 125 -2.97 14.55 -3.71
N LEU A 126 -4.26 14.33 -3.91
CA LEU A 126 -4.80 13.21 -4.66
C LEU A 126 -4.94 13.65 -6.12
N LYS A 127 -3.84 13.51 -6.88
CA LYS A 127 -3.63 14.03 -8.24
C LYS A 127 -3.59 15.55 -8.38
N ASP A 128 -2.68 16.04 -9.22
CA ASP A 128 -2.84 17.33 -9.90
C ASP A 128 -3.48 17.06 -11.29
N GLU A 129 -4.31 17.99 -11.77
CA GLU A 129 -5.20 17.86 -12.94
C GLU A 129 -4.47 17.65 -14.28
N ASP A 130 -3.14 17.77 -14.30
CA ASP A 130 -2.27 17.85 -15.47
C ASP A 130 -1.45 16.56 -15.74
N GLY A 131 -1.68 15.48 -14.97
CA GLY A 131 -1.13 14.16 -15.29
C GLY A 131 0.35 13.97 -14.97
N THR A 132 0.95 14.85 -14.17
CA THR A 132 2.31 14.71 -13.65
C THR A 132 2.40 13.57 -12.62
N LEU A 133 3.55 12.87 -12.55
CA LEU A 133 3.79 11.71 -11.67
C LEU A 133 3.29 11.97 -10.24
N ASN A 134 2.21 11.29 -9.88
CA ASN A 134 1.48 11.50 -8.63
C ASN A 134 2.26 10.91 -7.45
N ALA A 135 2.85 11.77 -6.62
CA ALA A 135 3.32 11.34 -5.32
C ALA A 135 2.10 11.05 -4.43
N LEU A 136 1.75 9.77 -4.27
CA LEU A 136 0.74 9.35 -3.31
C LEU A 136 1.11 9.80 -1.90
N HIS A 137 0.09 10.12 -1.09
CA HIS A 137 0.29 10.34 0.33
C HIS A 137 1.10 9.18 0.95
N PRO A 138 2.17 9.44 1.72
CA PRO A 138 3.03 8.39 2.29
C PRO A 138 2.25 7.30 3.03
N SER A 139 1.26 7.66 3.85
CA SER A 139 0.41 6.70 4.56
C SER A 139 -0.47 5.86 3.61
N LEU A 140 -0.95 6.41 2.49
CA LEU A 140 -1.72 5.64 1.51
C LEU A 140 -0.82 4.70 0.72
N ASN A 141 0.39 5.13 0.36
CA ASN A 141 1.36 4.24 -0.26
C ASN A 141 1.71 3.08 0.67
N ALA A 142 1.99 3.37 1.95
CA ALA A 142 2.23 2.36 2.97
C ALA A 142 1.03 1.41 3.14
N ALA A 143 -0.20 1.92 3.04
CA ALA A 143 -1.43 1.12 3.09
C ALA A 143 -1.57 0.17 1.90
N PHE A 144 -1.38 0.65 0.67
CA PHE A 144 -1.42 -0.21 -0.52
C PHE A 144 -0.35 -1.28 -0.48
N PHE A 145 0.87 -0.89 -0.09
CA PHE A 145 1.98 -1.83 0.03
C PHE A 145 1.67 -2.90 1.09
N SER A 146 1.20 -2.50 2.28
CA SER A 146 0.81 -3.40 3.35
C SER A 146 -0.32 -4.33 2.92
N ALA A 147 -1.35 -3.80 2.24
CA ALA A 147 -2.48 -4.59 1.78
C ALA A 147 -2.06 -5.69 0.79
N VAL A 148 -1.21 -5.34 -0.19
CA VAL A 148 -0.71 -6.31 -1.17
C VAL A 148 0.24 -7.32 -0.52
N ALA A 149 1.10 -6.89 0.39
CA ALA A 149 1.96 -7.74 1.22
C ALA A 149 1.13 -8.79 1.99
N ILE A 150 0.12 -8.35 2.73
CA ILE A 150 -0.80 -9.21 3.48
C ILE A 150 -1.56 -10.16 2.55
N ALA A 151 -2.11 -9.65 1.46
CA ALA A 151 -2.86 -10.46 0.50
C ALA A 151 -2.02 -11.58 -0.12
N LEU A 152 -0.71 -11.35 -0.30
CA LEU A 152 0.28 -12.31 -0.79
C LEU A 152 0.93 -13.14 0.32
N GLY A 153 0.57 -12.92 1.59
CA GLY A 153 1.05 -13.69 2.74
C GLY A 153 2.46 -13.34 3.18
N LEU A 154 2.85 -12.06 3.09
CA LEU A 154 4.02 -11.50 3.78
C LEU A 154 3.54 -11.00 5.17
N GLY A 155 3.81 -11.79 6.22
CA GLY A 155 3.18 -11.64 7.53
C GLY A 155 3.60 -10.40 8.33
N SER A 156 4.84 -9.93 8.17
CA SER A 156 5.38 -8.77 8.91
C SER A 156 4.58 -7.48 8.70
N ALA A 157 3.90 -7.33 7.56
CA ALA A 157 3.02 -6.21 7.27
C ALA A 157 1.71 -6.24 8.09
N ALA A 158 1.23 -7.42 8.47
CA ALA A 158 -0.02 -7.59 9.22
C ALA A 158 0.11 -7.06 10.65
N ASP A 159 1.21 -7.37 11.33
CA ASP A 159 1.46 -6.95 12.72
C ASP A 159 1.50 -5.43 12.86
N TYR A 160 2.19 -4.75 11.95
CA TYR A 160 2.26 -3.29 11.98
C TYR A 160 0.91 -2.65 11.64
N HIS A 161 0.22 -3.15 10.59
CA HIS A 161 -1.10 -2.65 10.23
C HIS A 161 -2.12 -2.84 11.34
N ARG A 162 -2.02 -3.94 12.12
CA ARG A 162 -2.86 -4.21 13.28
C ARG A 162 -2.85 -3.03 14.26
N THR A 163 -1.68 -2.54 14.64
CA THR A 163 -1.54 -1.37 15.53
C THR A 163 -2.19 -0.13 14.94
N VAL A 164 -1.95 0.18 13.65
CA VAL A 164 -2.58 1.33 12.98
C VAL A 164 -4.10 1.20 12.96
N ALA A 165 -4.61 0.02 12.65
CA ALA A 165 -6.05 -0.25 12.57
C ALA A 165 -6.74 -0.11 13.93
N LEU A 166 -6.15 -0.63 15.01
CA LEU A 166 -6.71 -0.54 16.36
C LEU A 166 -6.88 0.91 16.81
N THR A 167 -5.82 1.72 16.70
CA THR A 167 -5.84 3.14 17.06
C THR A 167 -6.88 3.91 16.26
N THR A 168 -6.95 3.67 14.95
CA THR A 168 -7.69 4.54 14.02
C THR A 168 -9.16 4.19 13.93
N LEU A 169 -9.47 2.91 14.10
CA LEU A 169 -10.83 2.42 14.24
C LEU A 169 -11.30 2.49 15.71
N LYS A 170 -10.48 2.97 16.65
CA LYS A 170 -10.80 3.03 18.10
C LYS A 170 -11.29 1.69 18.65
N LEU A 171 -10.65 0.60 18.23
CA LEU A 171 -11.04 -0.77 18.59
C LEU A 171 -10.33 -1.28 19.85
N ASP A 172 -9.29 -0.57 20.31
CA ASP A 172 -8.54 -0.88 21.53
C ASP A 172 -9.07 -0.13 22.77
N GLY A 173 -10.11 0.71 22.61
CA GLY A 173 -10.67 1.52 23.67
C GLY A 173 -9.80 2.71 24.11
N GLY A 174 -8.70 2.97 23.39
CA GLY A 174 -7.82 4.11 23.63
C GLY A 174 -8.27 5.36 22.88
N GLU A 175 -8.11 6.53 23.50
CA GLU A 175 -8.16 7.83 22.83
C GLU A 175 -6.74 8.33 22.59
N GLU A 176 -6.04 7.76 21.61
CA GLU A 176 -4.77 8.34 21.18
C GLU A 176 -5.07 9.65 20.42
N ALA A 177 -4.56 10.77 20.93
CA ALA A 177 -4.82 12.09 20.38
C ALA A 177 -3.99 12.31 19.10
N LEU A 178 -4.45 11.75 17.98
CA LEU A 178 -3.92 12.07 16.65
C LEU A 178 -4.48 13.40 16.18
N GLU A 179 -3.64 14.20 15.50
CA GLU A 179 -4.07 15.37 14.74
C GLU A 179 -5.15 14.98 13.72
N PRO A 180 -6.14 15.85 13.43
CA PRO A 180 -7.26 15.51 12.55
C PRO A 180 -6.85 14.96 11.18
N ASP A 181 -5.90 15.61 10.51
CA ASP A 181 -5.45 15.22 9.16
C ASP A 181 -4.76 13.85 9.17
N LEU A 182 -3.97 13.58 10.21
CA LEU A 182 -3.29 12.28 10.38
C LEU A 182 -4.30 11.17 10.70
N ARG A 183 -5.32 11.49 11.51
CA ARG A 183 -6.42 10.56 11.81
C ARG A 183 -7.21 10.21 10.56
N GLU A 184 -7.54 11.19 9.73
CA GLU A 184 -8.22 10.95 8.46
C GLU A 184 -7.34 10.09 7.54
N ALA A 185 -6.06 10.45 7.35
CA ALA A 185 -5.13 9.71 6.51
C ALA A 185 -5.03 8.23 6.92
N TYR A 186 -4.93 7.96 8.22
CA TYR A 186 -4.86 6.60 8.73
C TYR A 186 -6.19 5.86 8.63
N THR A 187 -7.31 6.56 8.82
CA THR A 187 -8.64 5.96 8.60
C THR A 187 -8.78 5.51 7.16
N ILE A 188 -8.40 6.35 6.20
CA ILE A 188 -8.39 5.98 4.77
C ILE A 188 -7.44 4.81 4.51
N ALA A 189 -6.25 4.78 5.12
CA ALA A 189 -5.34 3.65 5.01
C ALA A 189 -5.95 2.32 5.53
N SER A 190 -6.64 2.37 6.67
CA SER A 190 -7.39 1.21 7.20
C SER A 190 -8.48 0.74 6.24
N LEU A 191 -9.20 1.68 5.59
CA LEU A 191 -10.17 1.35 4.54
C LEU A 191 -9.52 0.69 3.33
N VAL A 192 -8.35 1.16 2.88
CA VAL A 192 -7.58 0.56 1.78
C VAL A 192 -7.24 -0.89 2.09
N VAL A 193 -6.66 -1.15 3.26
CA VAL A 193 -6.26 -2.51 3.64
C VAL A 193 -7.47 -3.40 3.81
N PHE A 194 -8.54 -2.93 4.46
CA PHE A 194 -9.80 -3.67 4.57
C PHE A 194 -10.34 -4.06 3.19
N ALA A 195 -10.45 -3.10 2.26
CA ALA A 195 -11.02 -3.33 0.94
C ALA A 195 -10.20 -4.32 0.12
N VAL A 196 -8.87 -4.20 0.12
CA VAL A 196 -7.99 -5.06 -0.68
C VAL A 196 -7.86 -6.46 -0.09
N VAL A 197 -7.69 -6.57 1.23
CA VAL A 197 -7.47 -7.86 1.91
C VAL A 197 -8.78 -8.64 2.06
N GLY A 198 -9.89 -7.92 2.22
CA GLY A 198 -11.23 -8.46 2.40
C GLY A 198 -11.59 -8.71 3.87
N PRO A 199 -12.89 -8.73 4.19
CA PRO A 199 -13.40 -8.65 5.57
C PRO A 199 -12.93 -9.80 6.45
N GLN A 200 -12.97 -11.05 5.95
CA GLN A 200 -12.59 -12.22 6.75
C GLN A 200 -11.10 -12.23 7.12
N LYS A 201 -10.23 -11.88 6.17
CA LYS A 201 -8.79 -11.81 6.41
C LYS A 201 -8.46 -10.62 7.30
N TYR A 202 -9.13 -9.49 7.09
CA TYR A 202 -8.97 -8.31 7.94
C TYR A 202 -9.37 -8.59 9.40
N ALA A 203 -10.50 -9.26 9.61
CA ALA A 203 -10.92 -9.73 10.92
C ALA A 203 -9.90 -10.66 11.57
N ARG A 204 -9.28 -11.58 10.81
CA ARG A 204 -8.21 -12.45 11.34
C ARG A 204 -6.96 -11.70 11.79
N ILE A 205 -6.64 -10.57 11.15
CA ILE A 205 -5.51 -9.72 11.57
C ILE A 205 -5.79 -9.12 12.94
N LEU A 206 -7.02 -8.66 13.18
CA LEU A 206 -7.42 -8.00 14.42
C LEU A 206 -7.92 -8.98 15.52
N ALA A 207 -8.22 -10.22 15.16
CA ALA A 207 -8.74 -11.23 16.10
C ALA A 207 -7.76 -11.55 17.24
N GLN A 208 -6.46 -11.31 17.04
CA GLN A 208 -5.46 -11.46 18.09
C GLN A 208 -5.69 -10.49 19.26
N ASP A 209 -6.36 -9.37 19.01
CA ASP A 209 -6.69 -8.34 20.00
C ASP A 209 -8.16 -8.45 20.46
N GLY A 210 -8.82 -9.58 20.21
CA GLY A 210 -10.21 -9.82 20.62
C GLY A 210 -11.27 -9.12 19.78
N VAL A 211 -10.88 -8.47 18.68
CA VAL A 211 -11.79 -7.76 17.77
C VAL A 211 -12.50 -8.74 16.84
N THR A 212 -13.83 -8.63 16.77
CA THR A 212 -14.67 -9.45 15.89
C THR A 212 -14.90 -8.81 14.52
N ALA A 213 -15.40 -9.58 13.55
CA ALA A 213 -15.79 -9.03 12.25
C ALA A 213 -16.95 -8.02 12.41
N GLU A 214 -17.86 -8.29 13.33
CA GLU A 214 -18.99 -7.45 13.69
C GLU A 214 -18.53 -6.09 14.23
N ASP A 215 -17.55 -6.04 15.15
CA ASP A 215 -17.01 -4.80 15.71
C ASP A 215 -16.43 -3.89 14.60
N ILE A 216 -15.71 -4.50 13.65
CA ILE A 216 -15.12 -3.79 12.51
C ILE A 216 -16.23 -3.20 11.63
N LEU A 217 -17.25 -3.99 11.31
CA LEU A 217 -18.36 -3.54 10.47
C LEU A 217 -19.20 -2.43 11.15
N GLU A 218 -19.47 -2.56 12.43
CA GLU A 218 -20.15 -1.52 13.21
C GLU A 218 -19.35 -0.22 13.19
N ARG A 219 -18.03 -0.31 13.41
CA ARG A 219 -17.17 0.86 13.36
C ARG A 219 -17.13 1.50 11.99
N LEU A 220 -16.97 0.72 10.92
CA LEU A 220 -16.97 1.22 9.54
C LEU A 220 -18.28 1.96 9.21
N LYS A 221 -19.44 1.44 9.64
CA LYS A 221 -20.73 2.14 9.48
C LYS A 221 -20.77 3.47 10.23
N GLY A 222 -20.15 3.52 11.42
CA GLY A 222 -20.04 4.73 12.23
C GLY A 222 -19.14 5.82 11.64
N LEU A 223 -18.15 5.47 10.81
CA LEU A 223 -17.18 6.43 10.23
C LEU A 223 -17.84 7.53 9.39
N ARG A 224 -18.97 7.23 8.74
CA ARG A 224 -19.70 8.23 7.94
C ARG A 224 -20.28 9.35 8.81
N GLY A 225 -20.75 9.01 10.00
CA GLY A 225 -21.39 9.94 10.92
C GLY A 225 -20.43 10.64 11.88
N SER A 226 -19.20 10.14 12.03
CA SER A 226 -18.22 10.65 12.99
C SER A 226 -17.45 11.88 12.50
N GLY A 227 -17.48 12.17 11.20
CA GLY A 227 -16.66 13.22 10.59
C GLY A 227 -15.15 12.88 10.55
N GLU A 228 -14.77 11.63 10.78
CA GLU A 228 -13.37 11.16 10.73
C GLU A 228 -12.87 10.97 9.28
N VAL A 229 -13.77 10.93 8.30
CA VAL A 229 -13.46 10.91 6.86
C VAL A 229 -14.24 12.04 6.19
N LEU A 230 -13.51 13.01 5.64
CA LEU A 230 -14.04 14.18 4.95
C LEU A 230 -13.84 14.07 3.44
N HIS A 231 -12.82 13.33 3.00
CA HIS A 231 -12.47 13.22 1.59
C HIS A 231 -13.53 12.43 0.78
N ALA A 232 -14.07 13.03 -0.28
CA ALA A 232 -15.21 12.49 -1.05
C ALA A 232 -14.95 11.10 -1.65
N ASN A 233 -13.74 10.86 -2.17
CA ASN A 233 -13.39 9.56 -2.74
C ASN A 233 -13.22 8.48 -1.65
N ALA A 234 -12.79 8.87 -0.45
CA ALA A 234 -12.72 7.95 0.69
C ALA A 234 -14.11 7.60 1.22
N LEU A 235 -15.04 8.56 1.22
CA LEU A 235 -16.46 8.28 1.47
C LEU A 235 -17.04 7.33 0.42
N SER A 236 -16.71 7.52 -0.86
CA SER A 236 -17.11 6.60 -1.93
C SER A 236 -16.58 5.18 -1.70
N LEU A 237 -15.32 5.04 -1.25
CA LEU A 237 -14.76 3.74 -0.87
C LEU A 237 -15.51 3.12 0.32
N LEU A 238 -15.85 3.92 1.33
CA LEU A 238 -16.61 3.46 2.49
C LEU A 238 -18.01 2.95 2.11
N GLU A 239 -18.69 3.60 1.17
CA GLU A 239 -19.99 3.17 0.66
C GLU A 239 -19.90 1.84 -0.09
N VAL A 240 -18.85 1.66 -0.89
CA VAL A 240 -18.58 0.39 -1.59
C VAL A 240 -18.31 -0.72 -0.58
N ILE A 241 -17.45 -0.47 0.41
CA ILE A 241 -17.13 -1.41 1.49
C ILE A 241 -18.41 -1.82 2.25
N SER A 242 -19.26 -0.86 2.59
CA SER A 242 -20.49 -1.11 3.34
C SER A 242 -21.44 -2.03 2.57
N ARG A 243 -21.58 -1.82 1.27
CA ARG A 243 -22.38 -2.66 0.37
C ARG A 243 -21.82 -4.08 0.22
N ASP A 244 -20.49 -4.20 0.13
CA ASP A 244 -19.84 -5.51 0.06
C ASP A 244 -20.02 -6.31 1.36
N ALA A 245 -19.99 -5.63 2.50
CA ALA A 245 -20.25 -6.24 3.80
C ALA A 245 -21.70 -6.71 3.93
N GLU A 246 -22.67 -5.92 3.47
CA GLU A 246 -24.09 -6.29 3.48
C GLU A 246 -24.40 -7.49 2.57
N SER A 247 -23.72 -7.58 1.42
CA SER A 247 -23.83 -8.72 0.50
C SER A 247 -23.05 -9.96 0.96
N GLN A 248 -22.41 -9.91 2.13
CA GLN A 248 -21.54 -10.98 2.67
C GLN A 248 -20.44 -11.41 1.69
N SER A 249 -19.94 -10.49 0.86
CA SER A 249 -18.83 -10.79 -0.03
C SER A 249 -17.59 -11.11 0.80
N ALA A 250 -17.18 -12.38 0.81
CA ALA A 250 -15.99 -12.83 1.53
C ALA A 250 -14.68 -12.35 0.89
N ARG A 251 -14.73 -11.80 -0.33
CA ARG A 251 -13.56 -11.53 -1.16
C ARG A 251 -13.19 -10.05 -1.13
N GLY A 252 -11.90 -9.77 -0.89
CA GLY A 252 -11.33 -8.44 -1.09
C GLY A 252 -11.30 -8.04 -2.56
N ARG A 253 -11.22 -6.73 -2.80
CA ARG A 253 -11.07 -6.10 -4.11
C ARG A 253 -9.62 -6.12 -4.56
N SER A 254 -9.39 -5.94 -5.86
CA SER A 254 -8.04 -5.70 -6.36
C SER A 254 -7.52 -4.32 -5.90
N GLU A 255 -6.21 -4.21 -5.73
CA GLU A 255 -5.54 -2.95 -5.43
C GLU A 255 -5.84 -1.88 -6.48
N GLY A 256 -5.97 -2.27 -7.75
CA GLY A 256 -6.31 -1.37 -8.85
C GLY A 256 -7.74 -0.83 -8.74
N GLU A 257 -8.72 -1.65 -8.36
CA GLU A 257 -10.09 -1.17 -8.12
C GLU A 257 -10.16 -0.17 -6.97
N VAL A 258 -9.51 -0.48 -5.84
CA VAL A 258 -9.49 0.42 -4.66
C VAL A 258 -8.78 1.74 -5.00
N ARG A 259 -7.68 1.69 -5.76
CA ARG A 259 -7.03 2.88 -6.30
C ARG A 259 -7.95 3.68 -7.20
N ASN A 260 -8.63 3.05 -8.15
CA ASN A 260 -9.54 3.75 -9.06
C ASN A 260 -10.66 4.47 -8.28
N ILE A 261 -11.20 3.85 -7.24
CA ILE A 261 -12.20 4.51 -6.39
C ILE A 261 -11.59 5.74 -5.69
N LEU A 262 -10.40 5.59 -5.08
CA LEU A 262 -9.76 6.67 -4.30
C LEU A 262 -9.19 7.82 -5.14
N PHE A 263 -8.71 7.55 -6.35
CA PHE A 263 -7.96 8.51 -7.17
C PHE A 263 -8.62 8.83 -8.52
N GLN A 264 -9.80 8.27 -8.81
CA GLN A 264 -10.51 8.51 -10.08
C GLN A 264 -12.01 8.76 -9.93
N GLY A 265 -12.57 8.97 -8.72
CA GLY A 265 -13.98 9.39 -8.61
C GLY A 265 -14.18 10.73 -9.33
N SER A 266 -15.02 10.88 -10.36
CA SER A 266 -16.32 10.27 -10.63
C SER A 266 -16.61 10.11 -12.13
N VAL A 267 -16.92 8.88 -12.61
CA VAL A 267 -17.82 8.73 -13.77
C VAL A 267 -19.24 8.68 -13.24
N GLY A 268 -19.89 9.84 -13.28
CA GLY A 268 -21.33 10.06 -13.27
C GLY A 268 -22.20 9.16 -12.39
N VAL A 269 -22.69 9.72 -11.29
CA VAL A 269 -24.14 9.63 -11.02
C VAL A 269 -24.83 10.44 -12.14
N HIS A 270 -25.02 9.82 -13.30
CA HIS A 270 -26.09 10.21 -14.21
C HIS A 270 -27.08 9.07 -14.17
N GLY A 271 -28.28 9.39 -13.66
CA GLY A 271 -29.40 8.49 -13.74
C GLY A 271 -29.54 8.00 -15.17
N HIS A 272 -29.61 6.69 -15.34
CA HIS A 272 -30.24 6.12 -16.52
C HIS A 272 -31.73 6.49 -16.47
N ALA A 273 -32.04 7.73 -16.86
CA ALA A 273 -33.28 7.99 -17.56
C ALA A 273 -33.11 7.33 -18.92
N ILE A 274 -33.71 6.16 -19.08
CA ILE A 274 -33.93 5.55 -20.39
C ILE A 274 -34.92 6.46 -21.11
N ILE A 275 -34.42 7.43 -21.86
CA ILE A 275 -35.20 8.10 -22.89
C ILE A 275 -34.93 7.31 -24.18
N ARG A 276 -35.88 6.44 -24.52
CA ARG A 276 -35.96 5.85 -25.86
C ARG A 276 -36.37 6.96 -26.82
N CYS A 277 -35.48 7.34 -27.73
CA CYS A 277 -35.86 7.96 -28.98
C CYS A 277 -35.53 6.98 -30.11
N ASN A 278 -36.56 6.64 -30.86
CA ASN A 278 -36.56 5.69 -31.97
C ASN A 278 -35.66 6.18 -33.11
N ASP A 279 -35.09 5.21 -33.84
CA ASP A 279 -34.78 5.20 -35.27
C ASP A 279 -34.57 6.55 -35.95
N GLU A 280 -33.31 6.89 -36.25
CA GLU A 280 -32.88 7.16 -37.64
C GLU A 280 -31.37 7.45 -37.71
N VAL A 281 -30.77 6.92 -38.78
CA VAL A 281 -29.35 7.07 -39.15
C VAL A 281 -29.17 8.40 -39.88
N VAL A 282 -28.33 9.30 -39.38
CA VAL A 282 -27.76 10.39 -40.20
C VAL A 282 -26.29 10.62 -39.86
N ARG A 283 -25.45 10.59 -40.89
CA ARG A 283 -24.03 10.95 -40.88
C ARG A 283 -23.85 12.46 -41.06
N ASP A 284 -22.74 12.92 -40.49
CA ASP A 284 -21.93 14.08 -40.84
C ASP A 284 -22.26 15.48 -40.31
N THR A 285 -21.16 16.07 -39.84
CA THR A 285 -20.76 17.49 -39.83
C THR A 285 -21.43 18.47 -38.86
N GLU A 286 -20.65 18.77 -37.83
CA GLU A 286 -20.47 20.03 -37.09
C GLU A 286 -21.61 21.06 -36.97
N ALA A 287 -21.78 21.44 -35.70
CA ALA A 287 -22.32 22.70 -35.20
C ALA A 287 -23.80 22.96 -35.45
N ASN A 288 -24.61 22.62 -34.44
CA ASN A 288 -25.29 23.68 -33.71
C ASN A 288 -25.81 23.20 -32.36
N THR A 289 -25.68 24.13 -31.42
CA THR A 289 -26.26 24.15 -30.08
C THR A 289 -27.67 23.56 -30.04
N CYS A 290 -27.79 22.44 -29.34
CA CYS A 290 -28.86 22.19 -28.39
C CYS A 290 -28.24 21.40 -27.22
N GLU A 291 -28.78 21.70 -26.04
CA GLU A 291 -28.54 21.11 -24.71
C GLU A 291 -27.41 21.73 -23.89
#